data_AF-A0A9X8VFC4-F1
#
_entry.id   AF-A0A9X8VFC4-F1
#
_cell.length_a   1.000
_cell.length_b   1.000
_cell.length_c   1.000
_cell.angle_alpha   90.00
_cell.angle_beta   90.00
_cell.angle_gamma   90.00
#
_symmetry.space_group_name_H-M   'P 1'
#
loop_
_entity.id
_entity.type
_entity.pdbx_description
1 polymer ?
#
loop_
_entity_poly.entity_id
_entity_poly.type
_entity_poly.pdbx_seq_one_letter_code
_entity_poly.pdbx_strand_id
1 'polypeptide(L)'
;MKKGVLLNSDVSAVIARLGHTDQLTLCDAGLPIPAGTQRIDLALTQGVPTFMQVFAAVTQEMQVESAILAEEIVKQNPSLHEALLA
;
A
#
# COMPACT_ATOMS: atom_id res chain seq x y z
N MET A 1 13.28 17.40 -9.60
CA MET A 1 12.21 17.08 -8.62
C MET A 1 11.07 16.41 -9.36
N LYS A 2 10.40 15.44 -8.73
CA LYS A 2 9.29 14.68 -9.33
C LYS A 2 8.05 15.57 -9.46
N LYS A 3 7.34 15.48 -10.59
CA LYS A 3 6.11 16.26 -10.86
C LYS A 3 4.81 15.53 -10.48
N GLY A 4 4.87 14.21 -10.36
CA GLY A 4 3.72 13.34 -10.07
C GLY A 4 3.28 13.39 -8.60
N VAL A 5 2.22 12.65 -8.27
CA VAL A 5 1.60 12.65 -6.94
C VAL A 5 2.37 11.83 -5.90
N LEU A 6 3.02 10.73 -6.30
CA LEU A 6 3.74 9.87 -5.38
C LEU A 6 5.14 10.43 -5.17
N LEU A 7 5.34 11.18 -4.09
CA LEU A 7 6.61 11.88 -3.86
C LEU A 7 7.63 11.06 -3.08
N ASN A 8 7.20 10.01 -2.37
CA ASN A 8 8.13 9.18 -1.60
C ASN A 8 9.13 8.49 -2.55
N SER A 9 10.41 8.72 -2.32
CA SER A 9 11.49 8.23 -3.18
C SER A 9 11.61 6.71 -3.17
N ASP A 10 11.46 6.08 -2.00
CA ASP A 10 11.62 4.63 -1.84
C ASP A 10 10.45 3.89 -2.48
N VAL A 11 9.22 4.36 -2.27
CA VAL A 11 8.03 3.79 -2.93
C VAL A 11 8.13 3.98 -4.44
N SER A 12 8.56 5.17 -4.91
CA SER A 12 8.78 5.41 -6.33
C SER A 12 9.82 4.44 -6.92
N ALA A 13 10.90 4.17 -6.18
CA ALA A 13 11.95 3.26 -6.62
C ALA A 13 11.47 1.81 -6.69
N VAL A 14 10.61 1.37 -5.75
CA VAL A 14 10.00 0.04 -5.78
C VAL A 14 9.06 -0.08 -6.97
N ILE A 15 8.12 0.86 -7.15
CA ILE A 15 7.15 0.82 -8.26
C ILE A 15 7.86 0.81 -9.62
N ALA A 16 8.90 1.62 -9.79
CA ALA A 16 9.67 1.68 -11.04
C ALA A 16 10.43 0.39 -11.39
N ARG A 17 10.56 -0.54 -10.44
CA ARG A 17 11.25 -1.83 -10.60
C ARG A 17 10.30 -3.02 -10.70
N LEU A 18 9.00 -2.82 -10.51
CA LEU A 18 8.01 -3.89 -10.58
C LEU A 18 7.98 -4.49 -12.00
N GLY A 19 8.17 -5.79 -12.09
CA GLY A 19 7.84 -6.61 -13.24
C GLY A 19 6.38 -7.09 -13.19
N HIS A 20 5.97 -7.83 -14.22
CA HIS A 20 4.68 -8.51 -14.21
C HIS A 20 4.65 -9.54 -13.08
N THR A 21 3.56 -9.57 -12.31
CA THR A 21 3.28 -10.47 -11.18
C THR A 21 4.04 -10.16 -9.88
N ASP A 22 4.93 -9.16 -9.87
CA ASP A 22 5.53 -8.68 -8.63
C ASP A 22 4.47 -8.12 -7.69
N GLN A 23 4.69 -8.31 -6.39
CA GLN A 23 3.72 -7.95 -5.35
C GLN A 23 4.25 -6.84 -4.45
N LEU A 24 3.35 -5.94 -4.08
CA LEU A 24 3.59 -4.87 -3.12
C LEU A 24 2.50 -4.93 -2.05
N THR A 25 2.90 -5.05 -0.80
CA THR A 25 1.97 -5.09 0.34
C THR A 25 1.85 -3.71 0.98
N LEU A 26 0.63 -3.20 1.08
CA LEU A 26 0.28 -2.09 1.97
C LEU A 26 -0.33 -2.68 3.23
N CYS A 27 0.13 -2.24 4.40
CA CYS A 27 -0.31 -2.79 5.67
C CYS A 27 -0.65 -1.71 6.69
N ASP A 28 -1.36 -2.10 7.74
CA ASP A 28 -1.55 -1.27 8.92
C ASP A 28 -0.28 -1.24 9.81
N ALA A 29 -0.35 -0.49 10.91
CA ALA A 29 0.77 -0.31 11.83
C ALA A 29 1.14 -1.57 12.65
N GLY A 30 0.32 -2.64 12.60
CA GLY A 30 0.48 -3.84 13.41
C GLY A 30 0.97 -5.07 12.65
N LEU A 31 1.01 -5.05 11.31
CA LEU A 31 1.38 -6.23 10.53
C LEU A 31 2.86 -6.58 10.68
N PRO A 32 3.22 -7.84 11.03
CA PRO A 32 4.61 -8.28 11.07
C PRO A 32 5.19 -8.39 9.66
N ILE A 33 6.43 -7.93 9.48
CA ILE A 33 7.13 -7.97 8.18
C ILE A 33 8.15 -9.11 8.19
N PRO A 34 8.08 -10.07 7.25
CA PRO A 34 9.05 -11.17 7.15
C PRO A 34 10.49 -10.70 6.99
N ALA A 35 11.44 -11.48 7.53
CA ALA A 35 12.85 -11.24 7.32
C ALA A 35 13.21 -11.38 5.84
N GLY A 36 13.93 -10.40 5.28
CA GLY A 36 14.35 -10.39 3.87
C GLY A 36 13.46 -9.56 2.94
N THR A 37 12.25 -9.21 3.36
CA THR A 37 11.39 -8.28 2.60
C THR A 37 11.79 -6.83 2.90
N GLN A 38 11.88 -6.00 1.87
CA GLN A 38 12.13 -4.57 2.04
C GLN A 38 10.98 -3.91 2.83
N ARG A 39 11.30 -3.22 3.93
CA ARG A 39 10.37 -2.40 4.70
C ARG A 39 10.51 -0.94 4.31
N ILE A 40 9.42 -0.30 3.93
CA ILE A 40 9.31 1.16 3.80
C ILE A 40 8.29 1.63 4.84
N ASP A 41 8.78 2.27 5.90
CA ASP A 41 7.91 2.74 6.98
C ASP A 41 7.44 4.17 6.70
N LEU A 42 6.13 4.32 6.48
CA LEU A 42 5.49 5.60 6.24
C LEU A 42 4.72 6.11 7.47
N ALA A 43 4.60 5.30 8.53
CA ALA A 43 3.80 5.64 9.70
C ALA A 43 4.48 6.77 10.49
N LEU A 44 3.81 7.92 10.58
CA LEU A 44 4.28 9.05 11.37
C LEU A 44 3.70 9.01 12.79
N THR A 45 2.42 8.74 12.89
CA THR A 45 1.67 8.61 14.16
C THR A 45 0.39 7.81 13.91
N GLN A 46 -0.41 7.58 14.94
CA GLN A 46 -1.66 6.84 14.83
C GLN A 46 -2.58 7.47 13.77
N GLY A 47 -2.88 6.69 12.72
CA GLY A 47 -3.74 7.12 11.62
C GLY A 47 -3.12 8.10 10.62
N VAL A 48 -1.81 8.37 10.70
CA VAL A 48 -1.12 9.29 9.77
C VAL A 48 0.12 8.62 9.17
N PRO A 49 0.17 8.43 7.84
CA PRO A 49 -0.94 8.58 6.88
C PRO A 49 -2.03 7.52 7.10
N THR A 50 -3.22 7.75 6.55
CA THR A 50 -4.27 6.72 6.54
C THR A 50 -3.95 5.65 5.49
N PHE A 51 -4.48 4.44 5.67
CA PHE A 51 -4.33 3.36 4.69
C PHE A 51 -4.78 3.80 3.28
N MET A 52 -5.95 4.45 3.17
CA MET A 52 -6.49 4.88 1.87
C MET A 52 -5.67 5.99 1.21
N GLN A 53 -5.00 6.86 1.99
CA GLN A 53 -4.09 7.86 1.42
C GLN A 53 -2.89 7.21 0.74
N VAL A 54 -2.32 6.18 1.37
CA VAL A 54 -1.19 5.43 0.80
C VAL A 54 -1.66 4.61 -0.39
N PHE A 55 -2.78 3.89 -0.27
CA PHE A 55 -3.37 3.11 -1.36
C PHE A 55 -3.59 3.98 -2.61
N ALA A 56 -4.30 5.10 -2.48
CA ALA A 56 -4.61 5.99 -3.61
C ALA A 56 -3.36 6.61 -4.24
N ALA A 57 -2.30 6.90 -3.47
CA ALA A 57 -1.05 7.42 -4.01
C ALA A 57 -0.25 6.36 -4.77
N VAL A 58 -0.25 5.12 -4.28
CA VAL A 58 0.48 3.99 -4.89
C VAL A 58 -0.20 3.54 -6.18
N THR A 59 -1.52 3.33 -6.16
CA THR A 59 -2.27 2.83 -7.33
C THR A 59 -2.40 3.85 -8.46
N GLN A 60 -2.05 5.12 -8.22
CA GLN A 60 -1.92 6.11 -9.29
C GLN A 60 -0.70 5.90 -10.19
N GLU A 61 0.35 5.22 -9.70
CA GLU A 61 1.56 4.94 -10.49
C GLU A 61 1.78 3.43 -10.71
N MET A 62 1.28 2.56 -9.83
CA MET A 62 1.37 1.10 -9.97
C MET A 62 0.24 0.56 -10.86
N GLN A 63 0.59 -0.23 -11.87
CA GLN A 63 -0.38 -1.00 -12.66
C GLN A 63 -0.78 -2.25 -11.88
N VAL A 64 -2.04 -2.30 -11.42
CA VAL A 64 -2.57 -3.39 -10.58
C VAL A 64 -3.45 -4.31 -11.42
N GLU A 65 -3.12 -5.60 -11.47
CA GLU A 65 -3.96 -6.61 -12.15
C GLU A 65 -4.85 -7.39 -11.17
N SER A 66 -4.46 -7.49 -9.89
CA SER A 66 -5.21 -8.19 -8.85
C SER A 66 -4.86 -7.67 -7.46
N ALA A 67 -5.73 -7.95 -6.49
CA ALA A 67 -5.52 -7.64 -5.09
C ALA A 67 -5.86 -8.86 -4.21
N ILE A 68 -5.10 -9.05 -3.13
CA ILE A 68 -5.30 -10.11 -2.14
C ILE A 68 -5.59 -9.44 -0.81
N LEU A 69 -6.69 -9.85 -0.16
CA LEU A 69 -7.14 -9.31 1.12
C LEU A 69 -7.34 -10.45 2.12
N ALA A 70 -7.10 -10.17 3.40
CA ALA A 70 -7.45 -11.08 4.48
C ALA A 70 -8.98 -11.17 4.62
N GLU A 71 -9.54 -12.37 4.74
CA GLU A 71 -11.00 -12.59 4.79
C GLU A 71 -11.65 -11.88 6.00
N GLU A 72 -10.89 -11.69 7.07
CA GLU A 72 -11.33 -11.02 8.29
C GLU A 72 -11.73 -9.56 8.06
N ILE A 73 -11.18 -8.89 7.04
CA ILE A 73 -11.50 -7.48 6.74
C ILE A 73 -12.99 -7.27 6.50
N VAL A 74 -13.67 -8.27 5.91
CA VAL A 74 -15.10 -8.22 5.58
C VAL A 74 -15.94 -8.05 6.85
N LYS A 75 -15.52 -8.66 7.97
CA LYS A 75 -16.26 -8.63 9.24
C LYS A 75 -15.74 -7.55 10.18
N GLN A 76 -14.42 -7.39 10.25
CA GLN A 76 -13.77 -6.56 11.27
C GLN A 76 -13.54 -5.12 10.82
N ASN A 77 -13.53 -4.86 9.50
CA ASN A 77 -13.36 -3.52 8.96
C ASN A 77 -14.17 -3.33 7.67
N PRO A 78 -15.50 -3.48 7.72
CA PRO A 78 -16.36 -3.45 6.54
C PRO A 78 -16.28 -2.11 5.80
N SER A 79 -16.14 -1.00 6.50
CA SER A 79 -16.04 0.33 5.88
C SER A 79 -14.77 0.49 5.05
N LEU A 80 -13.62 -0.02 5.51
CA LEU A 80 -12.39 0.00 4.72
C LEU A 80 -12.45 -0.98 3.55
N HIS A 81 -13.06 -2.15 3.75
CA HIS A 81 -13.28 -3.13 2.70
C HIS A 81 -14.13 -2.55 1.57
N GLU A 82 -15.24 -1.88 1.89
CA GLU A 82 -16.08 -1.19 0.90
C GLU A 82 -15.31 -0.09 0.17
N ALA A 83 -14.51 0.71 0.89
CA ALA A 83 -13.70 1.77 0.30
C ALA A 83 -12.59 1.25 -0.63
N LEU A 84 -12.11 0.02 -0.43
CA LEU A 84 -11.13 -0.65 -1.29
C LEU A 84 -11.73 -1.19 -2.58
N LEU A 85 -13.02 -1.49 -2.59
CA LEU A 85 -13.73 -2.08 -3.72
C LEU A 85 -14.45 -1.04 -4.60
N ALA A 86 -14.56 0.21 -4.12
CA ALA A 86 -15.18 1.33 -4.82
C ALA A 86 -14.28 1.91 -5.91
#